data_AF-A0A1B6GF43-F1
#
_entry.id   AF-A0A1B6GF43-F1
#
_cell.length_a   1.000
_cell.length_b   1.000
_cell.length_c   1.000
_cell.angle_alpha   90.00
_cell.angle_beta   90.00
_cell.angle_gamma   90.00
#
_symmetry.space_group_name_H-M   'P 1'
#
loop_
_entity.id
_entity.type
_entity.pdbx_description
1 polymer ?
#
loop_
_entity_poly.entity_id
_entity_poly.type
_entity_poly.pdbx_seq_one_letter_code
_entity_poly.pdbx_strand_id
1 'polypeptide(L)'
;AYFVEIEENKAYDVCSQFFNYRWDQNLDMAGNLSAIKSLWGKLQEEIKKIQEKKEVDLPQILLICKIFEILPTEYSNFQTTWLMIHKDKARNLDNLTNWL
;
A
#
# COMPACT_ATOMS: atom_id res chain seq x y z
N ALA A 1 -9.40 -3.10 -27.98
CA ALA A 1 -10.70 -3.26 -27.30
C ALA A 1 -10.63 -4.43 -26.32
N TYR A 2 -10.71 -5.69 -26.76
CA TYR A 2 -10.72 -6.86 -25.86
C TYR A 2 -9.53 -6.98 -24.88
N PHE A 3 -8.29 -6.68 -25.33
CA PHE A 3 -7.11 -6.72 -24.46
C PHE A 3 -7.13 -5.65 -23.36
N VAL A 4 -7.63 -4.45 -23.68
CA VAL A 4 -7.75 -3.34 -22.72
C VAL A 4 -8.81 -3.66 -21.66
N GLU A 5 -9.94 -4.26 -22.07
CA GLU A 5 -10.98 -4.71 -21.13
C GLU A 5 -10.48 -5.82 -20.18
N ILE A 6 -9.61 -6.73 -20.63
CA ILE A 6 -8.99 -7.75 -19.76
C ILE A 6 -8.04 -7.11 -18.74
N GLU A 7 -7.26 -6.12 -19.15
CA GLU A 7 -6.32 -5.40 -18.28
C GLU A 7 -7.05 -4.54 -17.24
N GLU A 8 -8.13 -3.88 -17.62
CA GLU A 8 -8.99 -3.13 -16.69
C GLU A 8 -9.63 -4.03 -15.63
N ASN A 9 -10.12 -5.22 -16.02
CA ASN A 9 -10.68 -6.19 -15.07
C ASN A 9 -9.62 -6.68 -14.06
N LYS A 10 -8.40 -6.97 -14.52
CA LYS A 10 -7.30 -7.38 -13.63
C LYS A 10 -6.91 -6.27 -12.65
N ALA A 11 -6.79 -5.03 -13.14
CA ALA A 11 -6.50 -3.91 -12.27
C ALA A 11 -7.62 -3.68 -11.26
N TYR A 12 -8.89 -3.86 -11.66
CA TYR A 12 -10.03 -3.81 -10.74
C TYR A 12 -9.91 -4.86 -9.63
N ASP A 13 -9.62 -6.12 -9.97
CA ASP A 13 -9.49 -7.19 -8.99
C ASP A 13 -8.36 -6.92 -7.99
N VAL A 14 -7.20 -6.45 -8.46
CA VAL A 14 -6.06 -6.12 -7.61
C VAL A 14 -6.34 -4.88 -6.77
N CYS A 15 -6.97 -3.84 -7.33
CA CYS A 15 -7.46 -2.69 -6.57
C CYS A 15 -8.38 -3.13 -5.44
N SER A 16 -9.36 -3.97 -5.76
CA SER A 16 -10.34 -4.48 -4.79
C SER A 16 -9.65 -5.25 -3.66
N GLN A 17 -8.71 -6.14 -3.98
CA GLN A 17 -7.92 -6.85 -2.97
C GLN A 17 -7.11 -5.89 -2.09
N PHE A 18 -6.45 -4.89 -2.68
CA PHE A 18 -5.68 -3.90 -1.95
C PHE A 18 -6.55 -3.08 -0.99
N PHE A 19 -7.66 -2.51 -1.46
CA PHE A 19 -8.53 -1.68 -0.62
C PHE A 19 -9.30 -2.48 0.42
N ASN A 20 -9.66 -3.73 0.12
CA ASN A 20 -10.34 -4.64 1.06
C ASN A 20 -9.39 -5.35 2.00
N TYR A 21 -8.07 -5.27 1.81
CA TYR A 21 -7.12 -5.82 2.77
C TYR A 21 -7.38 -5.22 4.17
N ARG A 22 -7.42 -6.09 5.16
CA ARG A 22 -7.54 -5.77 6.58
C ARG A 22 -6.42 -6.50 7.31
N TRP A 23 -6.11 -6.03 8.52
CA TRP A 23 -5.13 -6.71 9.36
C TRP A 23 -5.52 -8.17 9.60
N ASP A 24 -4.61 -9.08 9.27
CA ASP A 24 -4.76 -10.49 9.56
C ASP A 24 -4.19 -10.76 10.95
N GLN A 25 -5.05 -11.19 11.87
CA GLN A 25 -4.67 -11.52 13.25
C GLN A 25 -3.82 -12.79 13.35
N ASN A 26 -3.76 -13.60 12.29
CA ASN A 26 -2.90 -14.79 12.24
C ASN A 26 -1.47 -14.47 11.78
N LEU A 27 -1.25 -13.26 11.25
CA LEU A 27 0.06 -12.78 10.83
C LEU A 27 0.63 -11.85 11.89
N ASP A 28 1.94 -11.89 12.06
CA ASP A 28 2.65 -10.84 12.78
C ASP A 28 2.66 -9.53 11.97
N MET A 29 3.22 -8.49 12.57
CA MET A 29 3.34 -7.19 11.92
C MET A 29 4.12 -7.27 10.61
N ALA A 30 5.26 -7.98 10.60
CA ALA A 30 6.07 -8.14 9.41
C ALA A 30 5.30 -8.85 8.28
N GLY A 31 4.52 -9.88 8.62
CA GLY A 31 3.65 -10.60 7.71
C GLY A 31 2.57 -9.70 7.10
N ASN A 32 1.88 -8.91 7.94
CA ASN A 32 0.89 -7.94 7.46
C ASN A 32 1.51 -6.88 6.53
N LEU A 33 2.66 -6.32 6.90
CA LEU A 33 3.38 -5.34 6.08
C LEU A 33 3.87 -5.95 4.76
N SER A 34 4.34 -7.20 4.78
CA SER A 34 4.76 -7.93 3.58
C SER A 34 3.57 -8.18 2.64
N ALA A 35 2.43 -8.61 3.18
CA ALA A 35 1.22 -8.86 2.40
C ALA A 35 0.72 -7.58 1.70
N ILE A 36 0.61 -6.46 2.43
CA ILE A 36 0.15 -5.20 1.82
C ILE A 36 1.17 -4.61 0.85
N LYS A 37 2.49 -4.75 1.11
CA LYS A 37 3.55 -4.36 0.15
C LYS A 37 3.48 -5.20 -1.13
N SER A 38 3.19 -6.49 -1.02
CA SER A 38 2.99 -7.36 -2.19
C SER A 38 1.79 -6.95 -3.03
N LEU A 39 0.64 -6.67 -2.39
CA LEU A 39 -0.55 -6.15 -3.07
C LEU A 39 -0.28 -4.80 -3.74
N TRP A 40 0.46 -3.92 -3.08
CA TRP A 40 0.88 -2.64 -3.66
C TRP A 40 1.75 -2.80 -4.91
N GLY A 41 2.71 -3.72 -4.89
CA GLY A 41 3.55 -4.02 -6.06
C GLY A 41 2.70 -4.49 -7.25
N LYS A 42 1.79 -5.44 -7.01
CA LYS A 42 0.84 -5.92 -8.03
C LYS A 42 -0.04 -4.78 -8.56
N LEU A 43 -0.54 -3.92 -7.67
CA LEU A 43 -1.36 -2.77 -8.06
C LEU A 43 -0.58 -1.81 -8.96
N GLN A 44 0.66 -1.48 -8.60
CA GLN A 44 1.53 -0.63 -9.43
C GLN A 44 1.76 -1.24 -10.82
N GLU A 45 1.98 -2.56 -10.91
CA GLU A 45 2.15 -3.25 -12.19
C GLU A 45 0.90 -3.17 -13.06
N GLU A 46 -0.30 -3.43 -12.52
CA GLU A 46 -1.53 -3.36 -13.30
C GLU A 46 -1.88 -1.93 -13.74
N ILE A 47 -1.65 -0.93 -12.88
CA ILE A 47 -1.85 0.48 -13.25
C ILE A 47 -0.88 0.92 -14.35
N LYS A 48 0.38 0.46 -14.32
CA LYS A 48 1.36 0.74 -15.39
C LYS A 48 0.94 0.18 -16.74
N LYS A 49 0.31 -1.00 -16.76
CA LYS A 49 -0.23 -1.59 -18.00
C LYS A 49 -1.33 -0.71 -18.60
N ILE A 50 -2.30 -0.30 -17.76
CA ILE A 50 -3.42 0.55 -18.19
C ILE A 50 -2.94 1.92 -18.70
N GLN A 51 -1.99 2.53 -18.01
CA GLN A 51 -1.58 3.89 -18.34
C GLN A 51 -0.65 3.97 -19.56
N GLU A 52 -0.20 2.84 -20.12
CA GLU A 52 0.86 2.73 -21.14
C GLU A 52 2.15 3.51 -20.78
N LYS A 53 2.28 3.92 -19.50
CA LYS A 53 3.34 4.77 -18.98
C LYS A 53 4.24 3.94 -18.11
N LYS A 54 5.47 3.75 -18.56
CA LYS A 54 6.50 2.99 -17.82
C LYS A 54 6.96 3.67 -16.53
N GLU A 55 6.72 4.98 -16.37
CA GLU A 55 7.38 5.80 -15.34
C GLU A 55 6.46 6.36 -14.24
N VAL A 56 5.15 6.10 -14.29
CA VAL A 56 4.25 6.61 -13.24
C VAL A 56 4.14 5.58 -12.12
N ASP A 57 5.01 5.72 -11.12
CA ASP A 57 4.84 5.01 -9.86
C ASP A 57 3.73 5.68 -9.05
N LEU A 58 2.82 4.86 -8.50
CA LEU A 58 1.85 5.37 -7.54
C LEU A 58 2.59 5.99 -6.33
N PRO A 59 2.14 7.15 -5.83
CA PRO A 59 2.78 7.80 -4.69
C PRO A 59 2.82 6.91 -3.45
N GLN A 60 4.01 6.72 -2.84
CA GLN A 60 4.19 5.89 -1.64
C GLN A 60 3.29 6.31 -0.47
N ILE A 61 2.87 7.59 -0.43
CA ILE A 61 1.96 8.10 0.60
C ILE A 61 0.63 7.34 0.64
N LEU A 62 0.14 6.83 -0.50
CA LEU A 62 -1.08 6.03 -0.54
C LEU A 62 -0.93 4.71 0.23
N LEU A 63 0.22 4.05 0.05
CA LEU A 63 0.53 2.83 0.79
C LEU A 63 0.73 3.12 2.29
N ILE A 64 1.38 4.23 2.64
CA ILE A 64 1.54 4.64 4.05
C ILE A 64 0.17 4.88 4.70
N CYS A 65 -0.73 5.62 4.04
CA CYS A 65 -2.09 5.83 4.52
C CYS A 65 -2.84 4.50 4.68
N LYS A 66 -2.67 3.57 3.74
CA LYS A 66 -3.29 2.25 3.84
C LYS A 66 -2.75 1.45 5.03
N ILE A 67 -1.44 1.46 5.28
CA ILE A 67 -0.82 0.80 6.43
C ILE A 67 -1.38 1.36 7.75
N PHE A 68 -1.54 2.68 7.86
CA PHE A 68 -2.13 3.29 9.04
C PHE A 68 -3.62 2.95 9.21
N GLU A 69 -4.39 2.86 8.12
CA GLU A 69 -5.80 2.50 8.19
C GLU A 69 -6.03 1.07 8.67
N ILE A 70 -5.16 0.13 8.28
CA ILE A 70 -5.28 -1.27 8.70
C ILE A 70 -4.55 -1.55 10.02
N LEU A 71 -3.80 -0.60 10.58
CA LEU A 71 -3.02 -0.83 11.78
C LEU A 71 -3.97 -1.13 12.97
N PRO A 72 -3.72 -2.16 13.78
CA PRO A 72 -4.52 -2.43 14.96
C PRO A 72 -4.51 -1.24 15.93
N THR A 73 -5.59 -1.09 16.69
CA THR A 73 -5.79 0.05 17.61
C THR A 73 -4.70 0.16 18.68
N GLU A 74 -4.05 -0.95 19.02
CA GLU A 74 -2.93 -1.00 19.97
C GLU A 74 -1.73 -0.16 19.48
N TYR A 75 -1.64 0.08 18.16
CA TYR A 75 -0.60 0.87 17.53
C TYR A 75 -1.04 2.31 17.19
N SER A 76 -2.19 2.77 17.67
CA SER A 76 -2.68 4.15 17.42
C SER A 76 -1.68 5.26 17.84
N ASN A 77 -0.94 5.04 18.93
CA ASN A 77 0.14 5.93 19.35
C ASN A 77 1.29 6.00 18.33
N PHE A 78 1.63 4.87 17.70
CA PHE A 78 2.69 4.82 16.69
C PHE A 78 2.38 5.75 15.51
N GLN A 79 1.16 5.68 14.97
CA GLN A 79 0.74 6.53 13.85
C GLN A 79 0.92 8.01 14.18
N THR A 80 0.44 8.44 15.35
CA THR A 80 0.48 9.84 15.78
C THR A 80 1.92 10.32 15.96
N THR A 81 2.75 9.53 16.64
CA THR A 81 4.17 9.83 16.86
C THR A 81 4.96 9.86 15.55
N TRP A 82 4.73 8.91 14.65
CA TRP A 82 5.42 8.83 13.36
C TRP A 82 5.11 10.04 12.48
N LEU A 83 3.84 10.46 12.41
CA LEU A 83 3.39 11.63 11.66
C LEU A 83 4.00 12.94 12.19
N MET A 84 4.13 13.06 13.52
CA MET A 84 4.75 14.22 14.15
C MET A 84 6.24 14.32 13.82
N ILE A 85 6.97 13.21 13.93
CA ILE A 85 8.44 13.20 13.76
C ILE A 85 8.84 13.32 12.28
N HIS A 86 7.98 12.90 11.35
CA HIS A 86 8.19 13.05 9.91
C HIS A 86 7.40 14.20 9.29
N LYS A 87 7.04 15.22 10.09
CA LYS A 87 6.38 16.42 9.56
C LYS A 87 7.23 17.14 8.52
N ASP A 88 8.54 17.23 8.76
CA ASP A 88 9.51 17.95 7.91
C ASP A 88 10.50 17.00 7.20
N LYS A 89 10.18 15.70 7.14
CA LYS A 89 11.02 14.66 6.50
C LYS A 89 10.28 13.96 5.38
N ALA A 90 11.03 13.29 4.50
CA ALA A 90 10.46 12.42 3.48
C ALA A 90 9.65 11.28 4.11
N ARG A 91 8.36 11.21 3.77
CA ARG A 91 7.45 10.13 4.17
C ARG A 91 7.54 9.02 3.12
N ASN A 92 8.42 8.07 3.37
CA ASN A 92 8.63 6.89 2.52
C ASN A 92 8.49 5.61 3.34
N LEU A 93 8.35 4.49 2.64
CA LEU A 93 8.17 3.18 3.27
C LEU A 93 9.37 2.71 4.09
N ASP A 94 10.58 3.02 3.66
CA ASP A 94 11.80 2.63 4.37
C ASP A 94 11.82 3.24 5.78
N ASN A 95 11.48 4.53 5.88
CA ASN A 95 11.37 5.24 7.16
C ASN A 95 10.21 4.71 8.02
N LEU A 96 9.14 4.22 7.41
CA LEU A 96 8.03 3.62 8.14
C LEU A 96 8.42 2.25 8.71
N THR A 97 9.02 1.38 7.89
CA THR A 97 9.35 0.01 8.30
C THR A 97 10.58 -0.10 9.17
N ASN A 98 11.49 0.88 9.15
CA ASN A 98 12.60 0.92 10.11
C ASN A 98 12.15 1.32 11.53
N TRP A 99 10.95 1.87 11.67
CA TRP A 99 10.40 2.26 12.97
C TRP A 99 9.53 1.17 13.59
N LEU A 100 8.77 0.45 12.74
CA LEU A 100 7.97 -0.71 13.13
C LEU A 100 8.87 -1.86 13.62
#